data_AF-A0AAU4KXX1-F1
#
_entry.id   AF-A0AAU4KXX1-F1
#
_cell.length_a   1.000
_cell.length_b   1.000
_cell.length_c   1.000
_cell.angle_alpha   90.00
_cell.angle_beta   90.00
_cell.angle_gamma   90.00
#
_symmetry.space_group_name_H-M   'P 1'
#
loop_
_entity.id
_entity.type
_entity.pdbx_description
1 polymer ?
#
loop_
_entity_poly.entity_id
_entity_poly.type
_entity_poly.pdbx_seq_one_letter_code
_entity_poly.pdbx_strand_id
1 'polypeptide(L)'
;MTFDWKIPPWQRAEDCTYMAVMLTSLGGEEVSLISESVRGDDATEALADLLMGPGGGGGAVLQPGLIGVVVRRGIDVMWMAQPPIQVQVGDGEGEWNIAVDSGGAEVTAFSVDDVHKLHTRLQAAYGAK
;
A
#
# COMPACT_ATOMS: atom_id res chain seq x y z
N MET A 1 -15.85 5.37 3.57
CA MET A 1 -14.69 5.93 4.29
C MET A 1 -14.68 7.45 4.19
N THR A 2 -15.43 8.13 5.04
CA THR A 2 -15.27 9.58 5.26
C THR A 2 -13.95 9.81 6.02
N PHE A 3 -13.18 10.83 5.62
CA PHE A 3 -11.96 11.23 6.31
C PHE A 3 -12.29 12.42 7.20
N ASP A 4 -12.03 12.32 8.50
CA ASP A 4 -12.21 13.42 9.44
C ASP A 4 -10.85 13.93 9.96
N TRP A 5 -9.76 13.68 9.23
CA TRP A 5 -8.42 14.07 9.67
C TRP A 5 -8.23 15.58 9.60
N LYS A 6 -8.04 16.18 10.77
CA LYS A 6 -7.61 17.58 10.90
C LYS A 6 -6.19 17.80 10.37
N ILE A 7 -5.31 16.82 10.59
CA ILE A 7 -3.95 16.75 10.04
C ILE A 7 -3.83 15.39 9.36
N PRO A 8 -3.75 15.33 8.01
CA PRO A 8 -3.60 14.07 7.30
C PRO A 8 -2.30 13.33 7.69
N PRO A 9 -2.27 11.99 7.63
CA PRO A 9 -1.12 11.18 8.06
C PRO A 9 0.24 11.68 7.52
N TRP A 10 0.29 12.03 6.24
CA TRP A 10 1.52 12.49 5.58
C TRP A 10 2.04 13.86 5.99
N GLN A 11 1.22 14.66 6.69
CA GLN A 11 1.61 15.95 7.23
C GLN A 11 1.96 15.87 8.72
N ARG A 12 1.78 14.70 9.36
CA ARG A 12 2.15 14.50 10.75
C ARG A 12 3.66 14.40 10.89
N ALA A 13 4.19 15.05 11.93
CA ALA A 13 5.60 14.98 12.32
C ALA A 13 5.80 13.81 13.29
N GLU A 14 5.66 12.59 12.77
CA GLU A 14 5.77 11.34 13.54
C GLU A 14 6.62 10.32 12.79
N ASP A 15 7.15 9.35 13.54
CA ASP A 15 7.91 8.24 12.99
C ASP A 15 7.01 7.31 12.18
N CYS A 16 7.56 6.66 11.16
CA CYS A 16 6.85 5.62 10.43
C CYS A 16 6.63 4.41 11.33
N THR A 17 5.40 3.94 11.41
CA THR A 17 4.96 2.82 12.26
C THR A 17 4.49 1.61 11.45
N TYR A 18 4.33 1.78 10.14
CA TYR A 18 3.87 0.76 9.21
C TYR A 18 4.87 0.58 8.06
N MET A 19 4.77 -0.58 7.43
CA MET A 19 5.38 -0.85 6.14
C MET A 19 4.29 -1.06 5.09
N ALA A 20 4.46 -0.47 3.92
CA ALA A 20 3.65 -0.75 2.75
C ALA A 20 4.49 -1.44 1.69
N VAL A 21 3.96 -2.48 1.08
CA VAL A 21 4.59 -3.22 -0.02
C VAL A 21 3.70 -3.12 -1.24
N MET A 22 4.19 -2.43 -2.26
CA MET A 22 3.54 -2.34 -3.57
C MET A 22 3.84 -3.60 -4.37
N LEU A 23 2.80 -4.18 -4.97
CA LEU A 23 2.89 -5.36 -5.82
C LEU A 23 2.56 -4.96 -7.25
N THR A 24 3.53 -5.04 -8.16
CA THR A 24 3.36 -4.62 -9.55
C THR A 24 3.69 -5.77 -10.50
N SER A 25 2.77 -6.10 -11.40
CA SER A 25 3.03 -7.07 -12.47
C SER A 25 4.04 -6.49 -13.47
N LEU A 26 5.07 -7.26 -13.79
CA LEU A 26 6.04 -6.94 -14.84
C LEU A 26 5.68 -7.59 -16.19
N GLY A 27 4.54 -8.31 -16.25
CA GLY A 27 4.13 -9.15 -17.37
C GLY A 27 4.41 -10.64 -17.11
N GLY A 28 3.54 -11.52 -17.63
CA GLY A 28 3.57 -12.94 -17.30
C GLY A 28 3.23 -13.19 -15.82
N GLU A 29 3.95 -14.13 -15.18
CA GLU A 29 3.83 -14.44 -13.76
C GLU A 29 4.81 -13.67 -12.87
N GLU A 30 5.56 -12.71 -13.44
CA GLU A 30 6.57 -11.95 -12.72
C GLU A 30 5.97 -10.73 -12.00
N VAL A 31 6.31 -10.59 -10.72
CA VAL A 31 5.83 -9.53 -9.83
C VAL A 31 7.00 -8.82 -9.17
N SER A 32 7.02 -7.50 -9.25
CA SER A 32 7.92 -6.61 -8.53
C SER A 32 7.32 -6.24 -7.18
N LEU A 33 8.15 -6.24 -6.14
CA LEU A 33 7.78 -5.84 -4.79
C LEU A 33 8.64 -4.65 -4.36
N ILE A 34 8.00 -3.56 -3.96
CA ILE A 34 8.69 -2.37 -3.45
C ILE A 34 8.12 -2.04 -2.07
N SER A 35 9.00 -2.04 -1.07
CA SER A 35 8.65 -1.76 0.32
C SER A 35 8.97 -0.31 0.70
N GLU A 36 8.05 0.38 1.35
CA GLU A 36 8.24 1.70 1.93
C GLU A 36 7.80 1.74 3.41
N SER A 37 8.45 2.60 4.19
CA SER A 37 8.03 2.89 5.57
C SER A 37 7.05 4.05 5.56
N VAL A 38 5.88 3.87 6.16
CA VAL A 38 4.76 4.81 6.11
C VAL A 38 4.19 5.10 7.50
N ARG A 39 3.56 6.27 7.64
CA ARG A 39 2.94 6.78 8.86
C ARG A 39 1.45 6.48 8.89
N GLY A 40 0.91 6.28 10.08
CA GLY A 40 -0.52 6.13 10.29
C GLY A 40 -0.83 5.44 11.60
N ASP A 41 -2.07 5.56 12.04
CA ASP A 41 -2.58 4.85 13.21
C ASP A 41 -3.20 3.49 12.85
N ASP A 42 -3.55 3.30 11.57
CA ASP A 42 -4.10 2.07 11.01
C ASP A 42 -3.61 1.85 9.56
N ALA A 43 -3.97 0.69 8.99
CA ALA A 43 -3.55 0.33 7.65
C ALA A 43 -4.08 1.27 6.54
N THR A 44 -5.24 1.91 6.76
CA THR A 44 -5.82 2.87 5.81
C THR A 44 -5.07 4.20 5.85
N GLU A 45 -4.72 4.69 7.05
CA GLU A 45 -3.88 5.87 7.22
C GLU A 45 -2.49 5.66 6.63
N ALA A 46 -1.89 4.49 6.87
CA ALA A 46 -0.63 4.07 6.28
C ALA A 46 -0.68 4.04 4.74
N LEU A 47 -1.76 3.51 4.15
CA LEU A 47 -1.96 3.56 2.72
C LEU A 47 -2.16 5.01 2.22
N ALA A 48 -2.86 5.86 2.99
CA ALA A 48 -3.04 7.26 2.64
C ALA A 48 -1.72 8.04 2.67
N ASP A 49 -0.83 7.73 3.63
CA ASP A 49 0.53 8.27 3.67
C ASP A 49 1.36 7.82 2.46
N LEU A 50 1.29 6.54 2.06
CA LEU A 50 1.94 6.07 0.83
C LEU A 50 1.48 6.88 -0.41
N LEU A 51 0.17 7.08 -0.52
CA LEU A 51 -0.48 7.70 -1.67
C LEU A 51 -0.21 9.21 -1.76
N MET A 52 -0.30 9.92 -0.64
CA MET A 52 -0.25 11.39 -0.62
C MET A 52 1.07 11.92 -0.05
N GLY A 53 1.87 11.09 0.60
CA GLY A 53 3.01 11.52 1.40
C GLY A 53 4.31 11.78 0.64
N PRO A 54 5.18 12.64 1.18
CA PRO A 54 6.44 13.04 0.54
C PRO A 54 7.44 11.88 0.56
N GLY A 55 7.27 10.93 -0.36
CA GLY A 55 8.08 9.71 -0.46
C GLY A 55 8.09 9.05 -1.85
N GLY A 56 7.16 9.39 -2.74
CA GLY A 56 7.16 8.93 -4.14
C GLY A 56 6.29 7.71 -4.43
N GLY A 57 5.88 6.97 -3.41
CA GLY A 57 4.93 5.85 -3.53
C GLY A 57 3.66 6.21 -4.32
N GLY A 58 3.03 7.36 -4.05
CA GLY A 58 1.83 7.81 -4.75
C GLY A 58 1.91 7.83 -6.29
N GLY A 59 3.09 8.05 -6.87
CA GLY A 59 3.30 7.95 -8.32
C GLY A 59 3.49 6.52 -8.82
N ALA A 60 4.17 5.67 -8.03
CA ALA A 60 4.36 4.25 -8.32
C ALA A 60 3.06 3.45 -8.21
N VAL A 61 2.19 3.85 -7.28
CA VAL A 61 0.85 3.26 -7.06
C VAL A 61 -0.13 3.58 -8.21
N LEU A 62 0.21 4.51 -9.10
CA LEU A 62 -0.59 4.82 -10.30
C LEU A 62 -0.02 4.19 -11.57
N GLN A 63 1.02 3.37 -11.46
CA GLN A 63 1.62 2.74 -12.63
C GLN A 63 0.72 1.64 -13.20
N PRO A 64 0.67 1.51 -14.55
CA PRO A 64 0.06 0.35 -15.19
C PRO A 64 0.67 -0.94 -14.64
N GLY A 65 -0.17 -1.89 -14.23
CA GLY A 65 0.28 -3.17 -13.68
C GLY A 65 0.28 -3.27 -12.15
N LEU A 66 -0.16 -2.24 -11.41
CA LEU A 66 -0.39 -2.39 -9.97
C LEU A 66 -1.40 -3.51 -9.71
N ILE A 67 -1.01 -4.47 -8.88
CA ILE A 67 -1.84 -5.58 -8.41
C ILE A 67 -2.55 -5.19 -7.12
N GLY A 68 -1.80 -4.60 -6.19
CA GLY A 68 -2.30 -4.19 -4.88
C GLY A 68 -1.21 -3.69 -3.96
N VAL A 69 -1.60 -3.35 -2.74
CA VAL A 69 -0.67 -2.90 -1.69
C VAL A 69 -0.92 -3.70 -0.43
N VAL A 70 0.14 -4.26 0.15
CA VAL A 70 0.09 -4.93 1.45
C VAL A 70 0.65 -4.00 2.50
N VAL A 71 -0.13 -3.70 3.54
CA VAL A 71 0.28 -2.88 4.67
C VAL A 71 0.47 -3.75 5.90
N ARG A 72 1.63 -3.68 6.52
CA ARG A 72 1.99 -4.38 7.75
C ARG A 72 2.25 -3.39 8.86
N ARG A 73 1.78 -3.70 10.07
CA ARG A 73 2.16 -2.96 11.28
C ARG A 73 3.59 -3.29 11.71
N GLY A 74 4.35 -2.25 12.02
CA GLY A 74 5.75 -2.33 12.43
C GLY A 74 6.72 -2.35 11.26
N ILE A 75 7.93 -1.83 11.49
CA ILE A 75 9.03 -1.86 10.53
C ILE A 75 9.93 -3.06 10.82
N ASP A 76 10.21 -3.84 9.79
CA ASP A 76 11.05 -5.03 9.84
C ASP A 76 11.95 -5.06 8.61
N VAL A 77 13.27 -5.07 8.86
CA VAL A 77 14.28 -4.96 7.79
C VAL A 77 14.29 -6.20 6.89
N MET A 78 14.00 -7.39 7.44
CA MET A 78 13.92 -8.62 6.63
C MET A 78 12.71 -8.57 5.73
N TRP A 79 11.57 -8.10 6.23
CA TRP A 79 10.40 -7.82 5.40
C TRP A 79 10.66 -6.77 4.33
N MET A 80 11.43 -5.72 4.62
CA MET A 80 11.70 -4.69 3.62
C MET A 80 12.52 -5.25 2.47
N ALA A 81 13.50 -6.11 2.78
CA ALA A 81 14.36 -6.73 1.79
C ALA A 81 13.69 -7.86 1.01
N GLN A 82 12.89 -8.68 1.70
CA GLN A 82 12.21 -9.83 1.12
C GLN A 82 10.85 -10.04 1.81
N PRO A 83 9.81 -9.32 1.37
CA PRO A 83 8.47 -9.50 1.92
C PRO A 83 8.00 -10.95 1.70
N PRO A 84 7.47 -11.64 2.73
CA PRO A 84 6.95 -13.00 2.61
C PRO A 84 5.54 -12.99 1.98
N ILE A 85 5.45 -12.39 0.79
CA ILE A 85 4.22 -12.20 0.03
C ILE A 85 4.29 -13.10 -1.20
N GLN A 86 3.27 -13.92 -1.38
CA GLN A 86 3.06 -14.74 -2.56
C GLN A 86 1.92 -14.15 -3.37
N VAL A 87 2.16 -13.96 -4.66
CA VAL A 87 1.17 -13.44 -5.60
C VAL A 87 0.97 -14.48 -6.69
N GLN A 88 -0.28 -14.85 -6.93
CA GLN A 88 -0.66 -15.81 -7.95
C GLN A 88 -1.79 -15.25 -8.81
N VAL A 89 -1.86 -15.67 -10.07
CA VAL A 89 -3.00 -15.34 -10.93
C VAL A 89 -4.24 -16.03 -10.35
N GLY A 90 -5.34 -15.29 -10.26
CA GLY A 90 -6.63 -15.78 -9.78
C GLY A 90 -7.40 -16.56 -10.84
N ASP A 91 -8.58 -17.03 -10.46
CA ASP A 91 -9.45 -17.81 -11.35
C ASP A 91 -10.19 -16.90 -12.37
N GLY A 92 -10.36 -15.61 -12.06
CA GLY A 92 -10.92 -14.60 -12.94
C GLY A 92 -9.88 -13.89 -13.83
N GLU A 93 -10.31 -13.42 -15.00
CA GLU A 93 -9.48 -12.61 -15.89
C GLU A 93 -9.06 -11.30 -15.20
N GLY A 94 -7.74 -11.13 -15.01
CA GLY A 94 -7.18 -9.97 -14.30
C GLY A 94 -7.24 -10.05 -12.78
N GLU A 95 -7.69 -11.17 -12.22
CA GLU A 95 -7.68 -11.40 -10.77
C GLU A 95 -6.30 -11.85 -10.30
N TRP A 96 -5.91 -11.38 -9.10
CA TRP A 96 -4.68 -11.77 -8.44
C TRP A 96 -4.97 -12.18 -7.00
N ASN A 97 -4.46 -13.34 -6.61
CA ASN A 97 -4.50 -13.84 -5.25
C ASN A 97 -3.23 -13.44 -4.51
N ILE A 98 -3.39 -12.68 -3.43
CA ILE A 98 -2.29 -12.23 -2.57
C ILE A 98 -2.34 -13.02 -1.26
N ALA A 99 -1.34 -13.86 -1.01
CA ALA A 99 -1.16 -14.56 0.25
C ALA A 99 0.06 -13.99 0.98
N VAL A 100 -0.05 -13.81 2.30
CA VAL A 100 1.01 -13.24 3.12
C VAL A 100 1.26 -14.13 4.31
N ASP A 101 2.50 -14.63 4.46
CA ASP A 101 2.92 -15.29 5.69
C ASP A 101 3.33 -14.21 6.70
N SER A 102 2.36 -13.79 7.52
CA SER A 102 2.54 -12.66 8.43
C SER A 102 3.37 -12.98 9.67
N GLY A 103 3.61 -14.26 9.98
CA GLY A 103 4.28 -14.66 11.23
C GLY A 103 3.59 -14.13 12.50
N GLY A 104 2.28 -13.84 12.43
CA GLY A 104 1.50 -13.24 13.52
C GLY A 104 1.46 -11.71 13.52
N ALA A 105 2.06 -11.05 12.53
CA ALA A 105 1.93 -9.61 12.35
C ALA A 105 0.53 -9.21 11.84
N GLU A 106 0.09 -8.02 12.22
CA GLU A 106 -1.11 -7.39 11.69
C GLU A 106 -0.84 -6.91 10.26
N VAL A 107 -1.55 -7.49 9.28
CA VAL A 107 -1.37 -7.24 7.85
C VAL A 107 -2.72 -7.05 7.18
N THR A 108 -2.81 -6.04 6.32
CA THR A 108 -3.97 -5.73 5.50
C THR A 108 -3.56 -5.65 4.04
N ALA A 109 -4.20 -6.41 3.16
CA ALA A 109 -4.02 -6.30 1.72
C ALA A 109 -5.13 -5.43 1.12
N PHE A 110 -4.74 -4.48 0.27
CA PHE A 110 -5.64 -3.62 -0.49
C PHE A 110 -5.56 -3.99 -1.95
N SER A 111 -6.72 -4.21 -2.57
CA SER A 111 -6.81 -4.40 -4.01
C SER A 111 -6.45 -3.11 -4.75
N VAL A 112 -6.03 -3.21 -6.02
CA VAL A 112 -5.85 -2.03 -6.89
C VAL A 112 -7.07 -1.12 -6.90
N ASP A 113 -8.27 -1.71 -6.84
CA ASP A 113 -9.54 -1.01 -6.78
C ASP A 113 -9.70 -0.18 -5.49
N ASP A 114 -9.36 -0.75 -4.34
CA ASP A 114 -9.41 -0.06 -3.05
C ASP A 114 -8.42 1.09 -3.01
N VAL A 115 -7.23 0.86 -3.54
CA VAL A 115 -6.16 1.86 -3.65
C VAL A 115 -6.58 3.03 -4.53
N HIS A 116 -7.13 2.77 -5.73
CA HIS A 116 -7.62 3.82 -6.63
C HIS A 116 -8.82 4.59 -6.05
N LYS A 117 -9.78 3.87 -5.45
CA LYS A 117 -10.93 4.50 -4.77
C LYS A 117 -10.45 5.38 -3.62
N LEU A 118 -9.52 4.91 -2.80
CA LEU A 118 -8.96 5.68 -1.70
C LEU A 118 -8.22 6.92 -2.23
N HIS A 119 -7.32 6.75 -3.19
CA HIS A 119 -6.56 7.86 -3.77
C HIS A 119 -7.47 8.95 -4.36
N THR A 120 -8.48 8.56 -5.15
CA THR A 120 -9.45 9.50 -5.73
C THR A 120 -10.16 10.31 -4.64
N ARG A 121 -10.58 9.65 -3.54
CA ARG A 121 -11.24 10.33 -2.43
C ARG A 121 -10.28 11.25 -1.68
N LEU A 122 -9.03 10.85 -1.49
CA LEU A 122 -8.00 11.67 -0.84
C LEU A 122 -7.72 12.93 -1.66
N GLN A 123 -7.59 12.80 -2.98
CA GLN A 123 -7.43 13.95 -3.88
C GLN A 123 -8.63 14.89 -3.83
N ALA A 124 -9.86 14.35 -3.80
CA ALA A 124 -11.07 15.16 -3.69
C ALA A 124 -11.15 15.92 -2.34
N ALA A 125 -10.66 15.34 -1.25
CA ALA A 125 -10.73 15.92 0.09
C ALA A 125 -9.58 16.89 0.39
N TYR A 126 -8.36 16.59 -0.06
CA TYR A 126 -7.14 17.28 0.36
C TYR A 126 -6.37 17.94 -0.80
N GLY A 127 -6.88 17.82 -2.04
CA GLY A 127 -6.27 18.36 -3.24
C GLY A 127 -5.43 17.32 -4.00
N ALA A 128 -5.25 17.56 -5.29
CA ALA A 128 -4.33 16.77 -6.11
C ALA A 128 -2.89 17.03 -5.67
N LYS A 129 -2.08 15.98 -5.72
CA LYS A 129 -0.64 16.07 -5.57
C LYS A 129 0.03 16.08 -6.93
#